data_AF-A0A2E3NHI4-F1
#
_entry.id   AF-A0A2E3NHI4-F1
#
_cell.length_a   1.000
_cell.length_b   1.000
_cell.length_c   1.000
_cell.angle_alpha   90.00
_cell.angle_beta   90.00
_cell.angle_gamma   90.00
#
_symmetry.space_group_name_H-M   'P 1'
#
loop_
_entity.id
_entity.type
_entity.pdbx_description
1 polymer ?
#
loop_
_entity_poly.entity_id
_entity_poly.type
_entity_poly.pdbx_seq_one_letter_code
_entity_poly.pdbx_strand_id
1 'polypeptide(L)'
;MELREAWLATLEEEVLEPGRPILDPHFHFFEDDPDFPVYRLADLQKDTSRHNVTGAIYMECQQGYRGEGPAHLRPVGESERVTARAQEAAVDHPEFGKFKTVAPPFRMSGHAMTGDAPPPLLAVDTADVLAEAGIYDETIALIVASLS
;
A
#
# COMPACT_ATOMS: atom_id res chain seq x y z
N MET A 1 27.74 4.13 1.84
CA MET A 1 27.89 3.55 3.20
C MET A 1 27.38 2.11 3.19
N GLU A 2 28.00 1.15 3.90
CA GLU A 2 27.63 -0.27 3.86
C GLU A 2 26.82 -0.70 5.10
N LEU A 3 25.74 -1.47 4.89
CA LEU A 3 24.91 -2.03 5.96
C LEU A 3 25.58 -3.26 6.58
N ARG A 4 25.76 -3.27 7.92
CA ARG A 4 26.45 -4.37 8.65
C ARG A 4 25.46 -5.34 9.29
N GLU A 5 24.81 -6.18 8.49
CA GLU A 5 23.79 -7.12 8.98
C GLU A 5 24.29 -8.10 10.05
N ALA A 6 25.48 -8.67 9.86
CA ALA A 6 26.07 -9.62 10.82
C ALA A 6 26.29 -9.01 12.21
N TRP A 7 26.54 -7.70 12.28
CA TRP A 7 26.66 -6.98 13.55
C TRP A 7 25.29 -6.73 14.19
N LEU A 8 24.29 -6.32 13.41
CA LEU A 8 22.91 -6.11 13.89
C LEU A 8 22.29 -7.40 14.45
N ALA A 9 22.64 -8.55 13.87
CA ALA A 9 22.13 -9.85 14.31
C ALA A 9 22.82 -10.41 15.59
N THR A 10 23.77 -9.69 16.19
CA THR A 10 24.49 -10.18 17.38
C THR A 10 23.66 -10.19 18.65
N LEU A 11 22.58 -9.40 18.70
CA LEU A 11 21.71 -9.28 19.86
C LEU A 11 20.26 -9.16 19.39
N GLU A 12 19.39 -9.95 20.00
CA GLU A 12 17.95 -9.81 19.86
C GLU A 12 17.37 -9.45 21.23
N GLU A 13 16.78 -8.25 21.33
CA GLU A 13 16.17 -7.77 22.57
C GLU A 13 14.69 -8.20 22.66
N GLU A 14 14.21 -8.41 23.88
CA GLU A 14 12.80 -8.67 24.16
C GLU A 14 11.99 -7.37 23.98
N VAL A 15 10.84 -7.47 23.32
CA VAL A 15 9.92 -6.34 23.14
C VAL A 15 9.21 -6.04 24.45
N LEU A 16 9.55 -4.92 25.07
CA LEU A 16 8.84 -4.40 26.23
C LEU A 16 7.54 -3.73 25.81
N GLU A 17 6.48 -3.93 26.59
CA GLU A 17 5.15 -3.33 26.36
C GLU A 17 4.66 -3.48 24.91
N PRO A 18 4.52 -4.71 24.37
CA PRO A 18 4.26 -4.93 22.94
C PRO A 18 2.96 -4.29 22.43
N GLY A 19 2.00 -4.00 23.31
CA GLY A 19 0.77 -3.31 22.95
C GLY A 19 0.88 -1.78 22.89
N ARG A 20 1.98 -1.17 23.36
CA ARG A 20 2.12 0.28 23.43
C ARG A 20 2.26 0.87 22.02
N PRO A 21 1.34 1.76 21.60
CA PRO A 21 1.42 2.34 20.26
C PRO A 21 2.62 3.28 20.17
N ILE A 22 3.36 3.15 19.07
CA ILE A 22 4.54 3.95 18.75
C ILE A 22 4.31 4.69 17.43
N LEU A 23 4.78 5.94 17.37
CA LEU A 23 4.97 6.69 16.14
C LEU A 23 6.47 6.82 15.91
N ASP A 24 6.98 6.25 14.83
CA ASP A 24 8.39 6.40 14.45
C ASP A 24 8.64 7.83 13.95
N PRO A 25 9.50 8.61 14.62
CA PRO A 25 9.63 10.04 14.34
C PRO A 25 10.34 10.36 13.02
N HIS A 26 11.12 9.43 12.42
CA HIS A 26 11.96 9.79 11.26
C HIS A 26 12.47 8.56 10.52
N PHE A 27 12.18 8.46 9.23
CA PHE A 27 12.92 7.60 8.30
C PHE A 27 13.10 8.25 6.90
N HIS A 28 13.99 7.67 6.09
CA HIS A 28 14.27 8.08 4.70
C HIS A 28 14.13 6.89 3.76
N PHE A 29 13.85 7.13 2.48
CA PHE A 29 13.94 6.09 1.45
C PHE A 29 15.11 6.38 0.51
N PHE A 30 16.05 5.44 0.43
CA PHE A 30 17.20 5.50 -0.48
C PHE A 30 17.15 4.31 -1.42
N GLU A 31 17.23 4.53 -2.74
CA GLU A 31 17.23 3.42 -3.72
C GLU A 31 18.52 3.34 -4.51
N ASP A 32 18.96 4.47 -5.06
CA ASP A 32 20.15 4.57 -5.91
C ASP A 32 21.04 5.72 -5.41
N ASP A 33 21.41 5.66 -4.13
CA ASP A 33 22.25 6.67 -3.48
C ASP A 33 23.68 6.12 -3.27
N PRO A 34 24.74 6.84 -3.70
CA PRO A 34 26.12 6.38 -3.52
C PRO A 34 26.60 6.48 -2.06
N ASP A 35 26.01 7.38 -1.29
CA ASP A 35 26.45 7.70 0.07
C ASP A 35 25.67 6.91 1.12
N PHE A 36 24.38 6.63 0.87
CA PHE A 36 23.49 5.92 1.79
C PHE A 36 23.15 4.49 1.37
N PRO A 37 22.96 3.56 2.34
CA PRO A 37 22.49 2.22 2.02
C PRO A 37 21.06 2.28 1.50
N VAL A 38 20.72 1.31 0.65
CA VAL A 38 19.38 1.14 0.13
C VAL A 38 18.40 0.87 1.27
N TYR A 39 17.29 1.61 1.28
CA TYR A 39 16.20 1.49 2.23
C TYR A 39 14.86 1.72 1.52
N ARG A 40 14.04 0.67 1.42
CA ARG A 40 12.76 0.64 0.72
C ARG A 40 11.62 0.35 1.70
N LEU A 41 10.38 0.33 1.18
CA LEU A 41 9.20 0.01 1.99
C LEU A 41 9.30 -1.36 2.67
N ALA A 42 9.89 -2.35 2.02
CA ALA A 42 10.08 -3.68 2.60
C ALA A 42 11.04 -3.66 3.81
N ASP A 43 12.06 -2.81 3.78
CA ASP A 43 13.01 -2.64 4.87
C ASP A 43 12.33 -1.95 6.06
N LEU A 44 11.55 -0.91 5.81
CA LEU A 44 10.69 -0.28 6.82
C LEU A 44 9.74 -1.28 7.48
N GLN A 45 9.02 -2.08 6.68
CA GLN A 45 8.10 -3.10 7.18
C GLN A 45 8.80 -4.14 8.06
N LYS A 46 10.02 -4.56 7.68
CA LYS A 46 10.84 -5.48 8.46
C LYS A 46 11.23 -4.87 9.80
N ASP A 47 11.72 -3.63 9.79
CA ASP A 47 12.18 -2.93 11.00
C ASP A 47 11.03 -2.64 11.97
N THR A 48 9.83 -2.35 11.46
CA THR A 48 8.64 -2.07 12.29
C THR A 48 7.85 -3.31 12.71
N SER A 49 8.27 -4.53 12.34
CA SER A 49 7.48 -5.75 12.51
C SER A 49 7.36 -6.26 13.95
N ARG A 50 8.29 -5.87 14.85
CA ARG A 50 8.35 -6.41 16.22
C ARG A 50 7.65 -5.53 17.26
N HIS A 51 7.62 -4.22 17.05
CA HIS A 51 6.96 -3.26 17.95
C HIS A 51 5.61 -2.84 17.38
N ASN A 52 4.70 -2.34 18.23
CA ASN A 52 3.42 -1.78 17.77
C ASN A 52 3.59 -0.37 17.18
N VAL A 53 4.33 -0.28 16.07
CA VAL A 53 4.50 0.95 15.29
C VAL A 53 3.22 1.17 14.48
N THR A 54 2.47 2.20 14.84
CA THR A 54 1.17 2.53 14.24
C THR A 54 1.28 3.56 13.11
N GLY A 55 2.46 4.16 12.96
CA GLY A 55 2.77 5.10 11.90
C GLY A 55 4.23 5.51 11.95
N ALA A 56 4.70 6.14 10.87
CA ALA A 56 6.05 6.66 10.73
C ALA A 56 6.05 7.99 9.98
N ILE A 57 7.00 8.86 10.30
CA ILE A 57 7.19 10.15 9.63
C ILE A 57 8.30 10.01 8.58
N TYR A 58 7.93 10.17 7.31
CA TYR A 58 8.89 10.28 6.22
C TYR A 58 9.54 11.66 6.20
N MET A 59 10.85 11.71 6.05
CA MET A 59 11.61 12.95 5.89
C MET A 59 12.26 13.03 4.51
N GLU A 60 12.14 14.19 3.86
CA GLU A 60 12.71 14.44 2.53
C GLU A 60 14.22 14.17 2.51
N CYS A 61 14.68 13.48 1.48
CA CYS A 61 16.08 13.09 1.27
C CYS A 61 16.60 13.34 -0.14
N GLN A 62 15.92 14.18 -0.93
CA GLN A 62 16.33 14.59 -2.28
C GLN A 62 16.33 13.43 -3.29
N GLN A 63 15.44 12.46 -3.09
CA GLN A 63 15.36 11.24 -3.88
C GLN A 63 14.11 11.23 -4.76
N GLY A 64 14.25 10.81 -6.01
CA GLY A 64 13.09 10.64 -6.89
C GLY A 64 12.45 11.95 -7.38
N TYR A 65 13.21 13.03 -7.43
CA TYR A 65 12.80 14.29 -8.07
C TYR A 65 12.36 14.05 -9.53
N ARG A 66 11.43 14.87 -10.03
CA ARG A 66 11.00 14.80 -11.44
C ARG A 66 12.19 15.10 -12.35
N GLY A 67 12.37 14.28 -13.39
CA GLY A 67 13.40 14.51 -14.41
C GLY A 67 13.09 15.69 -15.34
N GLU A 68 11.82 16.09 -15.43
CA GLU A 68 11.32 17.13 -16.32
C GLU A 68 10.46 18.16 -15.58
N GLY A 69 10.16 19.28 -16.25
CA GLY A 69 9.33 20.37 -15.72
C GLY A 69 10.09 21.47 -14.97
N PRO A 70 9.36 22.46 -14.40
CA PRO A 70 9.95 23.61 -13.72
C PRO A 70 10.86 23.18 -12.55
N ALA A 71 12.06 23.76 -12.48
CA ALA A 71 13.08 23.36 -11.50
C ALA A 71 12.56 23.39 -10.06
N HIS A 72 11.77 24.40 -9.70
CA HIS A 72 11.19 24.56 -8.36
C HIS A 72 10.10 23.54 -8.02
N LEU A 73 9.58 22.79 -9.01
CA LEU A 73 8.59 21.71 -8.82
C LEU A 73 9.17 20.31 -8.95
N ARG A 74 10.48 20.17 -9.23
CA ARG A 74 11.12 18.85 -9.29
C ARG A 74 11.06 18.10 -7.95
N PRO A 75 11.23 18.75 -6.78
CA PRO A 75 11.12 18.07 -5.49
C PRO A 75 9.76 17.40 -5.22
N VAL A 76 8.69 17.87 -5.85
CA VAL A 76 7.34 17.28 -5.72
C VAL A 76 7.31 15.80 -6.12
N GLY A 77 8.20 15.37 -7.04
CA GLY A 77 8.32 13.96 -7.43
C GLY A 77 8.63 13.03 -6.26
N GLU A 78 9.38 13.51 -5.27
CA GLU A 78 9.66 12.74 -4.05
C GLU A 78 8.38 12.52 -3.24
N SER A 79 7.59 13.58 -3.01
CA SER A 79 6.30 13.48 -2.31
C SER A 79 5.33 12.54 -3.03
N GLU A 80 5.28 12.58 -4.36
CA GLU A 80 4.46 11.68 -5.18
C GLU A 80 4.87 10.22 -4.99
N ARG A 81 6.17 9.92 -5.00
CA ARG A 81 6.67 8.55 -4.79
C ARG A 81 6.39 8.04 -3.38
N VAL A 82 6.61 8.86 -2.36
CA VAL A 82 6.32 8.49 -0.96
C VAL A 82 4.84 8.24 -0.76
N THR A 83 3.99 9.07 -1.37
CA THR A 83 2.54 8.90 -1.36
C THR A 83 2.14 7.58 -2.01
N ALA A 84 2.69 7.25 -3.17
CA ALA A 84 2.45 5.98 -3.85
C ALA A 84 2.90 4.76 -3.02
N ARG A 85 4.06 4.84 -2.35
CA ARG A 85 4.54 3.77 -1.44
C ARG A 85 3.67 3.63 -0.19
N ALA A 86 3.21 4.75 0.38
CA ALA A 86 2.26 4.76 1.49
C ALA A 86 0.86 4.25 1.08
N GLN A 87 0.63 4.09 -0.23
CA GLN A 87 -0.59 3.59 -0.84
C GLN A 87 -0.44 2.18 -1.38
N GLU A 88 0.64 1.43 -1.09
CA GLU A 88 0.63 -0.01 -1.35
C GLU A 88 -0.53 -0.65 -0.59
N ALA A 89 -1.55 -1.08 -1.33
CA ALA A 89 -2.68 -1.82 -0.81
C ALA A 89 -2.43 -3.31 -1.04
N ALA A 90 -2.66 -4.10 0.01
CA ALA A 90 -2.78 -5.53 -0.12
C ALA A 90 -4.25 -5.86 -0.36
N VAL A 91 -4.54 -6.53 -1.47
CA VAL A 91 -5.87 -7.03 -1.80
C VAL A 91 -5.88 -8.53 -1.54
N ASP A 92 -6.88 -9.01 -0.81
CA ASP A 92 -7.11 -10.44 -0.58
C ASP A 92 -8.27 -10.91 -1.47
N HIS A 93 -7.95 -11.64 -2.54
CA HIS A 93 -8.93 -12.10 -3.51
C HIS A 93 -9.43 -13.51 -3.20
N PRO A 94 -10.75 -13.77 -3.20
CA PRO A 94 -11.31 -15.07 -2.83
C PRO A 94 -10.79 -16.24 -3.69
N GLU A 95 -10.59 -16.03 -4.99
CA GLU A 95 -10.04 -17.05 -5.91
C GLU A 95 -8.50 -17.01 -6.09
N PHE A 96 -7.90 -15.82 -6.20
CA PHE A 96 -6.48 -15.65 -6.57
C PHE A 96 -5.54 -15.41 -5.38
N GLY A 97 -6.07 -15.35 -4.16
CA GLY A 97 -5.30 -15.06 -2.96
C GLY A 97 -4.78 -13.62 -2.89
N LYS A 98 -3.73 -13.40 -2.11
CA LYS A 98 -3.21 -12.06 -1.81
C LYS A 98 -2.35 -11.53 -2.96
N PHE A 99 -2.63 -10.31 -3.39
CA PHE A 99 -1.78 -9.58 -4.33
C PHE A 99 -1.66 -8.10 -3.93
N LYS A 100 -0.63 -7.44 -4.46
CA LYS A 100 -0.35 -6.03 -4.17
C LYS A 100 -0.88 -5.13 -5.29
N THR A 101 -1.41 -3.97 -4.91
CA THR A 101 -1.86 -2.92 -5.82
C THR A 101 -1.53 -1.53 -5.27
N VAL A 102 -1.80 -0.48 -6.04
CA VAL A 102 -1.66 0.92 -5.63
C VAL A 102 -3.05 1.46 -5.31
N ALA A 103 -3.25 1.92 -4.06
CA ALA A 103 -4.45 2.60 -3.62
C ALA A 103 -4.58 4.00 -4.24
N PRO A 104 -5.78 4.60 -4.24
CA PRO A 104 -6.00 5.92 -4.81
C PRO A 104 -5.08 7.00 -4.22
N PRO A 105 -4.43 7.84 -5.06
CA PRO A 105 -3.39 8.75 -4.61
C PRO A 105 -3.84 9.95 -3.75
N PHE A 106 -5.14 10.12 -3.60
CA PHE A 106 -5.77 11.27 -2.98
C PHE A 106 -6.73 10.80 -1.87
N ARG A 107 -6.81 11.57 -0.78
CA ARG A 107 -7.76 11.35 0.31
C ARG A 107 -8.95 12.30 0.18
N MET A 108 -10.16 11.78 0.36
CA MET A 108 -11.37 12.60 0.47
C MET A 108 -11.81 12.67 1.94
N SER A 109 -12.07 13.87 2.45
CA SER A 109 -12.39 14.08 3.87
C SER A 109 -13.72 13.45 4.32
N GLY A 110 -14.60 13.09 3.39
CA GLY A 110 -15.91 12.50 3.66
C GLY A 110 -16.09 11.05 3.22
N HIS A 111 -15.11 10.45 2.55
CA HIS A 111 -15.22 9.09 2.03
C HIS A 111 -13.84 8.42 1.96
N ALA A 112 -13.68 7.29 2.65
CA ALA A 112 -12.45 6.53 2.61
C ALA A 112 -12.29 5.82 1.27
N MET A 113 -11.17 6.05 0.60
CA MET A 113 -10.80 5.37 -0.65
C MET A 113 -9.67 4.38 -0.34
N THR A 114 -10.03 3.22 0.20
CA THR A 114 -9.09 2.25 0.78
C THR A 114 -8.29 1.47 -0.25
N GLY A 115 -8.85 1.25 -1.45
CA GLY A 115 -8.14 0.58 -2.56
C GLY A 115 -7.80 -0.89 -2.28
N ASP A 116 -8.45 -1.50 -1.30
CA ASP A 116 -8.20 -2.84 -0.77
C ASP A 116 -9.27 -3.88 -1.17
N ALA A 117 -10.35 -3.44 -1.83
CA ALA A 117 -11.39 -4.34 -2.31
C ALA A 117 -10.90 -5.21 -3.49
N PRO A 118 -11.20 -6.52 -3.50
CA PRO A 118 -10.84 -7.38 -4.61
C PRO A 118 -11.62 -7.04 -5.88
N PRO A 119 -11.02 -7.16 -7.07
CA PRO A 119 -11.78 -7.10 -8.32
C PRO A 119 -12.87 -8.18 -8.31
N PRO A 120 -14.06 -7.90 -8.85
CA PRO A 120 -15.13 -8.88 -8.90
C PRO A 120 -14.76 -10.01 -9.87
N LEU A 121 -15.22 -11.22 -9.55
CA LEU A 121 -15.20 -12.33 -10.49
C LEU A 121 -16.12 -12.03 -11.68
N LEU A 122 -15.81 -12.63 -12.83
CA LEU A 122 -16.64 -12.49 -14.01
C LEU A 122 -18.07 -12.91 -13.67
N ALA A 123 -19.02 -12.02 -13.95
CA ALA A 123 -20.46 -12.23 -13.79
C ALA A 123 -20.98 -12.46 -12.35
N VAL A 124 -20.17 -12.27 -11.29
CA VAL A 124 -20.58 -12.55 -9.91
C VAL A 124 -21.81 -11.75 -9.46
N ASP A 125 -21.95 -10.50 -9.90
CA ASP A 125 -23.05 -9.60 -9.52
C ASP A 125 -24.18 -9.55 -10.56
N THR A 126 -24.20 -10.47 -11.55
CA THR A 126 -25.16 -10.40 -12.68
C THR A 126 -26.61 -10.43 -12.22
N ALA A 127 -26.95 -11.30 -11.28
CA ALA A 127 -28.32 -11.41 -10.77
C ALA A 127 -28.72 -10.15 -10.00
N ASP A 128 -27.82 -9.62 -9.17
CA ASP A 128 -28.07 -8.43 -8.35
C ASP A 128 -28.29 -7.19 -9.22
N VAL A 129 -27.45 -6.99 -10.24
CA VAL A 129 -27.61 -5.88 -11.21
C VAL A 129 -28.92 -5.97 -11.99
N LEU A 130 -29.36 -7.18 -12.36
CA LEU A 130 -30.65 -7.36 -13.06
C LEU A 130 -31.83 -7.10 -12.12
N ALA A 131 -31.74 -7.50 -10.86
CA ALA A 131 -32.76 -7.23 -9.85
C ALA A 131 -32.87 -5.72 -9.57
N GLU A 132 -31.74 -5.02 -9.43
CA GLU A 132 -31.68 -3.56 -9.30
C GLU A 132 -32.28 -2.83 -10.51
N ALA A 133 -32.13 -3.40 -11.70
CA ALA A 133 -32.74 -2.90 -12.93
C ALA A 133 -34.26 -3.20 -13.02
N GLY A 134 -34.84 -3.90 -12.06
CA GLY A 134 -36.27 -4.22 -11.99
C GLY A 134 -36.68 -5.43 -12.83
N ILE A 135 -35.74 -6.30 -13.18
CA ILE A 135 -36.05 -7.57 -13.86
C ILE A 135 -36.60 -8.57 -12.85
N TYR A 136 -37.65 -9.30 -13.22
CA TYR A 136 -38.28 -10.30 -12.35
C TYR A 136 -37.40 -11.54 -12.19
N ASP A 137 -37.42 -12.14 -11.00
CA ASP A 137 -36.61 -13.31 -10.62
C ASP A 137 -36.66 -14.45 -11.65
N GLU A 138 -37.83 -14.73 -12.23
CA GLU A 138 -38.00 -15.77 -13.26
C GLU A 138 -37.19 -15.48 -14.53
N THR A 139 -37.10 -14.21 -14.91
CA THR A 139 -36.33 -13.77 -16.09
C THR A 139 -34.85 -13.74 -15.77
N ILE A 140 -34.48 -13.32 -14.55
CA ILE A 140 -33.08 -13.38 -14.08
C ILE A 140 -32.58 -14.82 -14.11
N ALA A 141 -33.36 -15.77 -13.61
CA ALA A 141 -32.99 -17.19 -13.60
C ALA A 141 -32.74 -17.72 -15.02
N LEU A 142 -33.59 -17.35 -15.99
CA LEU A 142 -33.41 -17.71 -17.39
C LEU A 142 -32.15 -17.10 -18.00
N ILE A 143 -31.89 -15.82 -17.74
CA ILE A 143 -30.71 -15.11 -18.26
C ILE A 143 -29.44 -15.71 -17.68
N VAL A 144 -29.35 -15.88 -16.35
CA VAL A 144 -28.17 -16.44 -15.68
C VAL A 144 -27.90 -17.87 -16.16
N ALA A 145 -28.92 -18.70 -16.30
CA ALA A 145 -28.77 -20.06 -16.81
C ALA A 145 -28.30 -20.13 -18.28
N SER A 146 -28.48 -19.06 -19.06
CA SER A 146 -28.01 -18.99 -20.45
C SER A 146 -26.54 -18.56 -20.59
N LEU A 147 -25.93 -18.08 -19.49
CA LEU A 147 -24.54 -17.58 -19.45
C LEU A 147 -23.52 -18.60 -18.94
N SER A 148 -24.01 -19.74 -18.43
CA SER A 148 -23.24 -20.90 -17.95
C SER A 148 -23.13 -21.99 -19.02
#